data_AF-A0A8F5GYM0-F1
#
_entry.id   AF-A0A8F5GYM0-F1
#
_cell.length_a   1.000
_cell.length_b   1.000
_cell.length_c   1.000
_cell.angle_alpha   90.00
_cell.angle_beta   90.00
_cell.angle_gamma   90.00
#
_symmetry.space_group_name_H-M   'P 1'
#
loop_
_entity.id
_entity.type
_entity.pdbx_description
1 polymer ?
#
loop_
_entity_poly.entity_id
_entity_poly.type
_entity_poly.pdbx_seq_one_letter_code
_entity_poly.pdbx_strand_id
1 'polypeptide(L)'
;MTLYEVPLISSQVKFYVGQKNYSKRTAIVAGKSFAKIENQLLLKNHPLSHLKMGRQITVSDWNVSGNILLDVLRAYENLAKEGFGKGIYVLISSSNYSKTFRVVDGTGTYEIEMIKEIGNVVPTDIINNDEIYIISKQGFDILVFSEANVKYLSKERDYEVYLITEQIAPRLISSSASCTIIQKTS
;
A
#
# COMPACT_ATOMS: atom_id res chain seq x y z
N MET A 1 -8.79 -26.00 7.24
CA MET A 1 -8.11 -24.74 6.90
C MET A 1 -9.00 -23.62 7.40
N THR A 2 -8.60 -22.95 8.48
CA THR A 2 -9.37 -21.84 9.08
C THR A 2 -9.49 -20.72 8.06
N LEU A 3 -10.73 -20.32 7.77
CA LEU A 3 -11.08 -19.63 6.52
C LEU A 3 -10.50 -18.21 6.38
N TYR A 4 -10.18 -17.50 7.47
CA TYR A 4 -9.48 -16.21 7.43
C TYR A 4 -8.74 -16.01 8.77
N GLU A 5 -7.40 -16.11 8.78
CA GLU A 5 -6.62 -15.71 9.95
C GLU A 5 -6.58 -14.18 10.02
N VAL A 6 -6.89 -13.61 11.19
CA VAL A 6 -6.78 -12.16 11.42
C VAL A 6 -5.57 -11.96 12.34
N PRO A 7 -4.38 -11.69 11.80
CA PRO A 7 -3.16 -11.67 12.60
C PRO A 7 -3.13 -10.48 13.57
N LEU A 8 -2.57 -10.72 14.75
CA LEU A 8 -2.21 -9.66 15.69
C LEU A 8 -0.87 -9.04 15.28
N ILE A 9 -0.89 -7.78 14.87
CA ILE A 9 0.32 -6.97 14.70
C ILE A 9 0.58 -6.20 15.98
N SER A 10 1.87 -6.03 16.30
CA SER A 10 2.27 -5.29 17.49
C SER A 10 3.61 -4.58 17.29
N SER A 11 3.79 -3.47 18.01
CA SER A 11 5.06 -2.74 18.06
C SER A 11 5.28 -2.16 19.46
N GLN A 12 6.49 -2.32 19.98
CA GLN A 12 6.89 -1.74 21.26
C GLN A 12 7.52 -0.37 21.04
N VAL A 13 7.17 0.58 21.90
CA VAL A 13 7.76 1.92 21.95
C VAL A 13 8.27 2.20 23.37
N LYS A 14 9.47 2.78 23.45
CA LYS A 14 10.12 3.13 24.72
C LYS A 14 10.20 4.65 24.86
N PHE A 15 9.72 5.17 25.99
CA PHE A 15 9.77 6.59 26.32
C PHE A 15 10.81 6.82 27.41
N TYR A 16 11.82 7.63 27.11
CA TYR A 16 12.82 8.01 28.11
C TYR A 16 12.22 8.97 29.14
N VAL A 17 12.26 8.58 30.42
CA VAL A 17 11.65 9.31 31.54
C VAL A 17 12.34 10.67 31.77
N GLY A 18 13.65 10.75 31.51
CA GLY A 18 14.45 11.97 31.74
C GLY A 18 14.21 13.10 30.74
N GLN A 19 13.47 12.88 29.65
CA GLN A 19 13.18 13.93 28.66
C GLN A 19 11.72 13.90 28.19
N LYS A 20 10.80 14.31 29.09
CA LYS A 20 9.36 14.38 28.80
C LYS A 20 9.02 15.21 27.55
N ASN A 21 9.83 16.21 27.20
CA ASN A 21 9.60 17.07 26.03
C ASN A 21 9.66 16.33 24.68
N TYR A 22 10.36 15.19 24.61
CA TYR A 22 10.43 14.39 23.37
C TYR A 22 9.34 13.31 23.28
N SER A 23 8.56 13.09 24.34
CA SER A 23 7.52 12.05 24.37
C SER A 23 6.56 12.16 23.18
N LYS A 24 6.07 13.37 22.88
CA LYS A 24 5.19 13.61 21.73
C LYS A 24 5.83 13.18 20.41
N ARG A 25 7.11 13.51 20.19
CA ARG A 25 7.83 13.11 18.97
C ARG A 25 7.97 11.59 18.89
N THR A 26 8.35 10.94 19.98
CA THR A 26 8.48 9.48 20.06
C THR A 26 7.15 8.79 19.76
N ALA A 27 6.05 9.27 20.32
CA ALA A 27 4.70 8.74 20.05
C ALA A 27 4.33 8.87 18.56
N ILE A 28 4.58 10.04 17.95
CA ILE A 28 4.29 10.26 16.52
C ILE A 28 5.11 9.31 15.64
N VAL A 29 6.40 9.15 15.93
CA VAL A 29 7.28 8.25 15.16
C VAL A 29 6.83 6.81 15.31
N ALA A 30 6.51 6.37 16.54
CA ALA A 30 6.01 5.02 16.80
C ALA A 30 4.69 4.75 16.06
N GLY A 31 3.74 5.69 16.07
CA GLY A 31 2.49 5.58 15.33
C GLY A 31 2.71 5.46 13.82
N LYS A 32 3.63 6.26 13.24
CA LYS A 32 3.99 6.14 11.82
C LYS A 32 4.62 4.80 11.48
N SER A 33 5.52 4.31 12.33
CA SER A 33 6.14 2.99 12.16
C SER A 33 5.11 1.87 12.26
N PHE A 34 4.14 1.97 13.17
CA PHE A 34 3.05 1.01 13.30
C PHE A 34 2.14 1.02 12.06
N ALA A 35 1.72 2.19 11.59
CA ALA A 35 0.93 2.32 10.36
C ALA A 35 1.66 1.74 9.13
N LYS A 36 3.00 1.81 9.09
CA LYS A 36 3.79 1.14 8.04
C LYS A 36 3.68 -0.39 8.13
N ILE A 37 3.72 -0.96 9.33
CA ILE A 37 3.53 -2.41 9.55
C ILE A 37 2.13 -2.82 9.10
N GLU A 38 1.10 -2.05 9.48
CA GLU A 38 -0.30 -2.26 9.09
C GLU A 38 -0.46 -2.25 7.56
N ASN A 39 0.03 -1.21 6.88
CA ASN A 39 -0.04 -1.09 5.43
C ASN A 39 0.72 -2.23 4.72
N GLN A 40 1.91 -2.60 5.23
CA GLN A 40 2.67 -3.74 4.69
C GLN A 40 1.91 -5.06 4.86
N LEU A 41 1.25 -5.26 6.00
CA LEU A 41 0.42 -6.44 6.22
C LEU A 41 -0.72 -6.51 5.22
N LEU A 42 -1.55 -5.46 5.16
CA LEU A 42 -2.76 -5.41 4.34
C LEU A 42 -2.46 -5.53 2.85
N LEU A 43 -1.43 -4.81 2.40
CA LEU A 43 -1.11 -4.74 0.98
C LEU A 43 -0.21 -5.90 0.54
N LYS A 44 0.81 -6.30 1.28
CA LYS A 44 1.88 -7.19 0.74
C LYS A 44 2.04 -8.51 1.48
N ASN A 45 2.06 -8.49 2.81
CA ASN A 45 2.53 -9.63 3.58
C ASN A 45 1.43 -10.67 3.80
N HIS A 46 0.19 -10.25 4.01
CA HIS A 46 -0.91 -11.18 4.24
C HIS A 46 -1.14 -12.09 3.02
N PRO A 47 -1.41 -13.41 3.18
CA PRO A 47 -1.64 -14.33 2.07
C PRO A 47 -2.79 -13.91 1.14
N LEU A 48 -3.81 -13.27 1.73
CA LEU A 48 -5.00 -12.77 1.03
C LEU A 48 -4.88 -11.31 0.58
N SER A 49 -3.67 -10.76 0.61
CA SER A 49 -3.44 -9.40 0.15
C SER A 49 -3.63 -9.30 -1.37
N HIS A 50 -4.08 -8.12 -1.82
CA HIS A 50 -4.35 -7.85 -3.25
C HIS A 50 -3.17 -8.13 -4.17
N LEU A 51 -1.96 -7.98 -3.63
CA LEU A 51 -0.73 -8.10 -4.40
C LEU A 51 -0.36 -9.54 -4.68
N LYS A 52 -0.78 -10.45 -3.78
CA LYS A 52 -0.60 -11.89 -3.94
C LYS A 52 -1.74 -12.53 -4.71
N MET A 53 -2.97 -12.05 -4.50
CA MET A 53 -4.16 -12.67 -5.10
C MET A 53 -4.60 -12.04 -6.43
N GLY A 54 -4.23 -10.79 -6.69
CA GLY A 54 -4.61 -10.06 -7.89
C GLY A 54 -3.98 -10.62 -9.16
N ARG A 55 -4.50 -10.19 -10.31
CA ARG A 55 -3.88 -10.50 -11.62
C ARG A 55 -2.49 -9.87 -11.69
N GLN A 56 -1.58 -10.52 -12.41
CA GLN A 56 -0.24 -9.98 -12.65
C GLN A 56 -0.01 -9.77 -14.14
N ILE A 57 0.56 -8.63 -14.51
CA ILE A 57 1.01 -8.35 -15.87
C ILE A 57 2.48 -7.95 -15.86
N THR A 58 3.17 -8.26 -16.96
CA THR A 58 4.59 -7.95 -17.11
C THR A 58 4.79 -6.46 -17.38
N VAL A 59 5.74 -5.87 -16.67
CA VAL A 59 6.18 -4.49 -16.85
C VAL A 59 6.87 -4.27 -18.20
N SER A 60 6.70 -3.08 -18.77
CA SER A 60 7.52 -2.57 -19.86
C SER A 60 8.76 -1.80 -19.34
N ASP A 61 9.61 -1.26 -20.22
CA ASP A 61 10.71 -0.41 -19.76
C ASP A 61 10.20 0.99 -19.37
N TRP A 62 10.00 1.21 -18.08
CA TRP A 62 9.55 2.49 -17.53
C TRP A 62 10.59 3.63 -17.63
N ASN A 63 11.77 3.38 -18.19
CA ASN A 63 12.67 4.46 -18.59
C ASN A 63 12.25 5.12 -19.90
N VAL A 64 11.47 4.44 -20.73
CA VAL A 64 10.87 4.99 -21.94
C VAL A 64 9.59 5.77 -21.59
N SER A 65 9.40 6.94 -22.20
CA SER A 65 8.20 7.76 -22.01
C SER A 65 6.95 7.02 -22.53
N GLY A 66 5.81 7.21 -21.88
CA GLY A 66 4.51 6.61 -22.23
C GLY A 66 4.31 5.19 -21.69
N ASN A 67 5.40 4.46 -21.41
CA ASN A 67 5.32 3.05 -20.98
C ASN A 67 4.60 2.86 -19.64
N ILE A 68 4.81 3.75 -18.66
CA ILE A 68 4.08 3.67 -17.37
C ILE A 68 2.58 3.85 -17.61
N LEU A 69 2.18 4.88 -18.37
CA LEU A 69 0.78 5.12 -18.73
C LEU A 69 0.16 3.90 -19.42
N LEU A 70 0.81 3.36 -20.44
CA LEU A 70 0.29 2.20 -21.19
C LEU A 70 0.13 0.97 -20.29
N ASP A 71 1.07 0.71 -19.39
CA ASP A 71 0.98 -0.41 -18.46
C ASP A 71 -0.19 -0.24 -17.49
N VAL A 72 -0.37 0.98 -16.97
CA VAL A 72 -1.47 1.31 -16.07
C VAL A 72 -2.81 1.20 -16.77
N LEU A 73 -2.94 1.64 -18.03
CA LEU A 73 -4.16 1.49 -18.82
C LEU A 73 -4.48 0.01 -19.08
N ARG A 74 -3.48 -0.80 -19.45
CA ARG A 74 -3.67 -2.26 -19.64
C ARG A 74 -4.14 -2.94 -18.35
N ALA A 75 -3.57 -2.57 -17.21
CA ALA A 75 -4.01 -3.09 -15.93
C ALA A 75 -5.44 -2.63 -15.57
N TYR A 76 -5.77 -1.37 -15.81
CA TYR A 76 -7.12 -0.83 -15.63
C TYR A 76 -8.15 -1.56 -16.49
N GLU A 77 -7.85 -1.82 -17.77
CA GLU A 77 -8.73 -2.59 -18.67
C GLU A 77 -9.04 -3.98 -18.11
N ASN A 78 -8.07 -4.64 -17.48
CA ASN A 78 -8.28 -5.95 -16.86
C ASN A 78 -9.30 -5.91 -15.71
N LEU A 79 -9.33 -4.81 -14.95
CA LEU A 79 -10.33 -4.60 -13.88
C LEU A 79 -11.68 -4.21 -14.49
N ALA A 80 -11.68 -3.28 -15.44
CA ALA A 80 -12.90 -2.76 -16.07
C ALA A 80 -13.70 -3.85 -16.78
N LYS A 81 -13.03 -4.76 -17.50
CA LYS A 81 -13.66 -5.93 -18.17
C LYS A 81 -14.40 -6.85 -17.20
N GLU A 82 -13.98 -6.85 -15.93
CA GLU A 82 -14.53 -7.69 -14.87
C GLU A 82 -15.56 -6.94 -14.00
N GLY A 83 -15.93 -5.71 -14.39
CA GLY A 83 -16.89 -4.87 -13.67
C GLY A 83 -16.29 -4.00 -12.56
N PHE A 84 -14.96 -4.00 -12.38
CA PHE A 84 -14.26 -3.25 -11.34
C PHE A 84 -13.67 -1.90 -11.82
N GLY A 85 -14.25 -1.28 -12.86
CA GLY A 85 -13.74 -0.05 -13.47
C GLY A 85 -13.96 1.25 -12.69
N LYS A 86 -14.54 1.19 -11.47
CA LYS A 86 -14.83 2.37 -10.64
C LYS A 86 -14.05 2.34 -9.33
N GLY A 87 -13.84 3.52 -8.75
CA GLY A 87 -13.14 3.66 -7.47
C GLY A 87 -11.70 3.15 -7.52
N ILE A 88 -11.01 3.46 -8.62
CA ILE A 88 -9.65 2.99 -8.89
C ILE A 88 -8.64 3.79 -8.06
N TYR A 89 -7.68 3.07 -7.51
CA TYR A 89 -6.47 3.60 -6.91
C TYR A 89 -5.26 3.01 -7.63
N VAL A 90 -4.33 3.88 -8.01
CA VAL A 90 -3.05 3.51 -8.62
C VAL A 90 -1.97 3.78 -7.58
N LEU A 91 -1.47 2.72 -6.96
CA LEU A 91 -0.40 2.83 -5.99
C LEU A 91 0.93 2.65 -6.70
N ILE A 92 1.83 3.59 -6.48
CA ILE A 92 3.08 3.75 -7.24
C ILE A 92 4.21 4.16 -6.31
N SER A 93 5.44 3.71 -6.57
CA SER A 93 6.59 4.20 -5.81
C SER A 93 6.86 5.67 -6.12
N SER A 94 7.46 6.41 -5.19
CA SER A 94 7.85 7.82 -5.44
C SER A 94 8.78 7.96 -6.65
N SER A 95 9.62 6.96 -6.92
CA SER A 95 10.51 6.96 -8.09
C SER A 95 9.78 6.77 -9.41
N ASN A 96 8.70 5.99 -9.44
CA ASN A 96 7.91 5.82 -10.66
C ASN A 96 6.92 6.97 -10.82
N TYR A 97 6.39 7.50 -9.71
CA TYR A 97 5.58 8.72 -9.71
C TYR A 97 6.34 9.88 -10.33
N SER A 98 7.62 10.09 -9.99
CA SER A 98 8.43 11.15 -10.61
C SER A 98 8.63 10.95 -12.11
N LYS A 99 8.69 9.71 -12.60
CA LYS A 99 8.80 9.41 -14.03
C LYS A 99 7.52 9.77 -14.81
N THR A 100 6.36 9.80 -14.17
CA THR A 100 5.08 10.17 -14.82
C THR A 100 4.94 11.67 -15.13
N PHE A 101 5.88 12.51 -14.70
CA PHE A 101 5.94 13.93 -15.10
C PHE A 101 6.61 14.14 -16.47
N ARG A 102 6.51 13.14 -17.36
CA ARG A 102 6.97 13.22 -18.75
C ARG A 102 5.79 13.50 -19.67
N VAL A 103 6.05 14.23 -20.75
CA VAL A 103 5.05 14.55 -21.76
C VAL A 103 4.85 13.34 -22.67
N VAL A 104 3.59 13.04 -22.99
CA VAL A 104 3.27 12.00 -23.97
C VAL A 104 3.29 12.58 -25.37
N ASP A 105 4.19 12.08 -26.21
CA ASP A 105 4.22 12.22 -27.67
C ASP A 105 3.73 13.57 -28.23
N GLY A 106 4.37 14.66 -27.82
CA GLY A 106 4.14 15.99 -28.40
C GLY A 106 2.78 16.63 -28.10
N THR A 107 1.91 15.96 -27.32
CA THR A 107 0.58 16.48 -26.92
C THR A 107 0.65 17.62 -25.92
N GLY A 108 1.78 17.76 -25.21
CA GLY A 108 1.94 18.69 -24.10
C GLY A 108 1.32 18.21 -22.77
N THR A 109 0.65 17.05 -22.77
CA THR A 109 0.01 16.45 -21.58
C THR A 109 0.97 15.51 -20.87
N TYR A 110 1.00 15.58 -19.54
CA TYR A 110 1.83 14.68 -18.75
C TYR A 110 1.18 13.29 -18.59
N GLU A 111 1.99 12.23 -18.55
CA GLU A 111 1.50 10.86 -18.28
C GLU A 111 0.63 10.81 -17.01
N ILE A 112 1.05 11.51 -15.96
CA ILE A 112 0.33 11.56 -14.69
C ILE A 112 -1.09 12.13 -14.81
N GLU A 113 -1.32 13.07 -15.73
CA GLU A 113 -2.64 13.67 -15.94
C GLU A 113 -3.59 12.62 -16.52
N MET A 114 -3.13 11.86 -17.51
CA MET A 114 -3.92 10.76 -18.08
C MET A 114 -4.16 9.62 -17.08
N ILE A 115 -3.19 9.31 -16.21
CA ILE A 115 -3.40 8.31 -15.14
C ILE A 115 -4.44 8.82 -14.13
N LYS A 116 -4.52 10.12 -13.86
CA LYS A 116 -5.52 10.68 -12.94
C LYS A 116 -6.94 10.62 -13.49
N GLU A 117 -7.12 10.57 -14.82
CA GLU A 117 -8.44 10.39 -15.45
C GLU A 117 -9.05 9.01 -15.14
N ILE A 118 -8.21 7.98 -14.89
CA ILE A 118 -8.71 6.64 -14.55
C ILE A 118 -8.93 6.44 -13.04
N GLY A 119 -8.24 7.19 -12.17
CA GLY A 119 -8.29 6.95 -10.74
C GLY A 119 -7.33 7.78 -9.88
N ASN A 120 -7.35 7.50 -8.58
CA ASN A 120 -6.54 8.21 -7.59
C ASN A 120 -5.12 7.67 -7.56
N VAL A 121 -4.14 8.49 -7.92
CA VAL A 121 -2.72 8.11 -7.85
C VAL A 121 -2.17 8.35 -6.45
N VAL A 122 -1.65 7.30 -5.82
CA VAL A 122 -1.13 7.31 -4.46
C VAL A 122 0.36 6.96 -4.49
N PRO A 123 1.27 7.94 -4.45
CA PRO A 123 2.68 7.67 -4.22
C PRO A 123 2.88 7.11 -2.81
N THR A 124 3.56 5.96 -2.70
CA THR A 124 3.74 5.23 -1.44
C THR A 124 5.12 4.57 -1.34
N ASP A 125 5.61 4.39 -0.11
CA ASP A 125 6.86 3.70 0.21
C ASP A 125 6.67 2.19 0.46
N ILE A 126 5.45 1.68 0.32
CA ILE A 126 5.11 0.26 0.49
C ILE A 126 5.45 -0.54 -0.77
N ILE A 127 5.47 0.11 -1.93
CA ILE A 127 5.62 -0.49 -3.25
C ILE A 127 7.05 -0.29 -3.74
N ASN A 128 7.61 -1.36 -4.31
CA ASN A 128 8.97 -1.31 -4.85
C ASN A 128 9.00 -0.55 -6.20
N ASN A 129 10.20 -0.19 -6.67
CA ASN A 129 10.36 0.56 -7.91
C ASN A 129 10.11 -0.27 -9.19
N ASP A 130 10.03 -1.58 -9.06
CA ASP A 130 9.71 -2.54 -10.13
C ASP A 130 8.23 -2.95 -10.13
N GLU A 131 7.40 -2.24 -9.34
CA GLU A 131 6.01 -2.58 -9.11
C GLU A 131 5.08 -1.34 -9.26
N ILE A 132 3.90 -1.54 -9.84
CA ILE A 132 2.77 -0.59 -9.78
C ILE A 132 1.50 -1.41 -9.58
N TYR A 133 0.63 -0.95 -8.67
CA TYR A 133 -0.59 -1.66 -8.33
C TYR A 133 -1.83 -0.85 -8.67
N ILE A 134 -2.81 -1.50 -9.29
CA ILE A 134 -4.10 -0.93 -9.63
C ILE A 134 -5.14 -1.71 -8.85
N ILE A 135 -5.91 -1.03 -8.00
CA ILE A 135 -6.95 -1.65 -7.19
C ILE A 135 -8.27 -0.90 -7.35
N SER A 136 -9.39 -1.62 -7.36
CA SER A 136 -10.72 -1.05 -7.20
C SER A 136 -11.17 -1.17 -5.75
N LYS A 137 -11.64 -0.06 -5.17
CA LYS A 137 -12.26 -0.05 -3.83
C LYS A 137 -13.46 -1.00 -3.73
N GLN A 138 -14.13 -1.30 -4.84
CA GLN A 138 -15.31 -2.18 -4.86
C GLN A 138 -14.98 -3.65 -4.60
N GLY A 139 -13.71 -4.04 -4.72
CA GLY A 139 -13.27 -5.41 -4.49
C GLY A 139 -12.67 -5.67 -3.13
N PHE A 140 -12.78 -4.73 -2.18
CA PHE A 140 -12.01 -4.74 -0.95
C PHE A 140 -12.83 -4.40 0.29
N ASP A 141 -12.66 -5.23 1.31
CA ASP A 141 -13.01 -4.94 2.69
C ASP A 141 -11.79 -5.11 3.59
N ILE A 142 -11.79 -4.41 4.73
CA ILE A 142 -10.85 -4.64 5.83
C ILE A 142 -11.63 -5.32 6.95
N LEU A 143 -11.14 -6.47 7.40
CA LEU A 143 -11.62 -7.09 8.62
C LEU A 143 -10.83 -6.53 9.80
N VAL A 144 -11.52 -5.84 10.69
CA VAL A 144 -10.96 -5.33 11.95
C VAL A 144 -11.54 -6.16 13.09
N PHE A 145 -10.70 -6.96 13.74
CA PHE A 145 -11.11 -7.75 14.91
C PHE A 145 -10.85 -6.99 16.22
N SER A 146 -9.75 -6.25 16.28
CA SER A 146 -9.49 -5.30 17.37
C SER A 146 -8.80 -4.07 16.82
N GLU A 147 -9.36 -2.90 17.09
CA GLU A 147 -8.78 -1.60 16.71
C GLU A 147 -7.41 -1.38 17.35
N ALA A 148 -6.62 -0.49 16.76
CA ALA A 148 -5.33 -0.09 17.29
C ALA A 148 -5.45 0.43 18.74
N ASN A 149 -4.73 -0.21 19.66
CA ASN A 149 -4.73 0.11 21.08
C ASN A 149 -3.31 0.25 21.62
N VAL A 150 -3.11 1.16 22.59
CA VAL A 150 -1.84 1.38 23.27
C VAL A 150 -1.96 0.96 24.73
N LYS A 151 -1.08 0.07 25.18
CA LYS A 151 -1.03 -0.41 26.56
C LYS A 151 0.34 -0.18 27.17
N TYR A 152 0.38 0.25 28.43
CA TYR A 152 1.60 0.22 29.21
C TYR A 152 2.01 -1.24 29.46
N LEU A 153 3.26 -1.59 29.19
CA LEU A 153 3.81 -2.92 29.44
C LEU A 153 4.59 -2.96 30.75
N SER A 154 5.62 -2.12 30.87
CA SER A 154 6.59 -2.20 31.95
C SER A 154 7.45 -0.94 32.02
N LYS A 155 8.30 -0.88 33.06
CA LYS A 155 9.39 0.08 33.18
C LYS A 155 10.71 -0.66 33.06
N GLU A 156 11.58 -0.20 32.16
CA GLU A 156 12.92 -0.74 31.94
C GLU A 156 13.97 0.35 32.21
N ARG A 157 14.57 0.33 33.40
CA ARG A 157 15.51 1.37 33.86
C ARG A 157 14.88 2.77 33.75
N ASP A 158 15.40 3.61 32.87
CA ASP A 158 14.95 4.98 32.63
C ASP A 158 13.90 5.08 31.51
N TYR A 159 13.31 3.96 31.07
CA TYR A 159 12.31 3.93 30.02
C TYR A 159 10.97 3.38 30.50
N GLU A 160 9.89 4.01 30.09
CA GLU A 160 8.55 3.42 30.11
C GLU A 160 8.27 2.74 28.77
N VAL A 161 7.84 1.48 28.81
CA VAL A 161 7.59 0.66 27.62
C VAL A 161 6.09 0.54 27.40
N TYR A 162 5.65 0.86 26.19
CA TYR A 162 4.26 0.71 25.76
C TYR A 162 4.20 -0.21 24.54
N LEU A 163 3.09 -0.91 24.38
CA LEU A 163 2.79 -1.78 23.25
C LEU A 163 1.63 -1.19 22.47
N ILE A 164 1.82 -1.04 21.17
CA ILE A 164 0.75 -0.79 20.20
C ILE A 164 0.34 -2.14 19.63
N THR A 165 -0.95 -2.44 19.62
CA THR A 165 -1.50 -3.70 19.09
C THR A 165 -2.72 -3.47 18.22
N GLU A 166 -2.90 -4.27 17.17
CA GLU A 166 -4.10 -4.29 16.33
C GLU A 166 -4.30 -5.70 15.74
N GLN A 167 -5.54 -6.10 15.49
CA GLN A 167 -5.86 -7.33 14.76
C GLN A 167 -6.68 -6.98 13.52
N ILE A 168 -6.05 -7.12 12.36
CA ILE A 168 -6.57 -6.63 11.10
C ILE A 168 -6.16 -7.55 9.94
N ALA A 169 -7.02 -7.71 8.94
CA ALA A 169 -6.73 -8.50 7.75
C ALA A 169 -7.41 -7.93 6.50
N PRO A 170 -6.79 -8.07 5.30
CA PRO A 170 -7.46 -7.77 4.05
C PRO A 170 -8.50 -8.86 3.75
N ARG A 171 -9.67 -8.44 3.28
CA ARG A 171 -10.68 -9.33 2.72
C ARG A 171 -10.94 -8.94 1.27
N LEU A 172 -10.49 -9.82 0.39
CA LEU A 172 -10.70 -9.69 -1.04
C LEU A 172 -12.10 -10.21 -1.41
N ILE A 173 -12.91 -9.34 -2.00
CA ILE A 173 -14.22 -9.74 -2.54
C ILE A 173 -14.02 -10.47 -3.88
N SER A 174 -13.07 -10.00 -4.71
CA SER A 174 -12.71 -10.62 -5.98
C SER A 174 -11.26 -10.34 -6.36
N SER A 175 -10.52 -11.37 -6.78
CA SER A 175 -9.16 -11.22 -7.32
C SER A 175 -9.11 -10.44 -8.62
N SER A 176 -10.21 -10.36 -9.36
CA SER A 176 -10.33 -9.52 -10.55
C SER A 176 -10.33 -8.01 -10.24
N ALA A 177 -10.47 -7.62 -8.97
CA ALA A 177 -10.51 -6.21 -8.57
C ALA A 177 -9.12 -5.60 -8.32
N SER A 178 -8.04 -6.36 -8.48
CA SER A 178 -6.67 -5.86 -8.41
C SER A 178 -5.79 -6.42 -9.51
N CYS A 179 -4.90 -5.58 -10.02
CA CYS A 179 -3.90 -5.94 -11.01
C CYS A 179 -2.55 -5.33 -10.61
N THR A 180 -1.54 -6.17 -10.63
CA THR A 180 -0.17 -5.84 -10.29
C THR A 180 0.69 -5.85 -11.55
N ILE A 181 1.37 -4.75 -11.82
CA ILE A 181 2.39 -4.67 -12.87
C ILE A 181 3.73 -4.96 -12.19
N ILE A 182 4.40 -6.04 -12.59
CA ILE A 182 5.69 -6.44 -12.02
C ILE A 182 6.69 -6.78 -13.12
N GLN A 183 7.97 -6.50 -12.86
CA GLN A 183 9.03 -7.09 -13.65
C GLN A 183 9.09 -8.59 -13.35
N LYS A 184 8.89 -9.44 -14.37
CA LYS A 184 9.18 -10.86 -14.20
C LYS A 184 10.68 -10.98 -13.95
N THR A 185 11.05 -11.38 -12.73
CA THR A 185 12.37 -11.95 -12.47
C THR A 185 12.44 -13.27 -13.22
N SER A 186 13.25 -13.29 -14.28
CA SER A 186 13.68 -14.50 -14.97
C SER A 186 14.39 -15.46 -14.03
#